data_AF-A0A9W3SJV4-F1
#
_entry.id   AF-A0A9W3SJV4-F1
#
_cell.length_a   1.000
_cell.length_b   1.000
_cell.length_c   1.000
_cell.angle_alpha   90.00
_cell.angle_beta   90.00
_cell.angle_gamma   90.00
#
_symmetry.space_group_name_H-M   'P 1'
#
loop_
_entity.id
_entity.type
_entity.pdbx_description
1 polymer ?
#
loop_
_entity_poly.entity_id
_entity_poly.type
_entity_poly.pdbx_seq_one_letter_code
_entity_poly.pdbx_strand_id
1 'polypeptide(L)'
;MENEQAKTVVVSPFDLIDDVKEALAITWDEEDSNIVKLIDRSVYYMNDVVGVELDLKVNLSARELVINRIRYEYNNALDQFETNFEQPLSRLILHAALKERKV
;
A
#
# COMPACT_ATOMS: atom_id res chain seq x y z
N MET A 1 37.08 7.57 -19.14
CA MET A 1 35.87 8.40 -19.05
C MET A 1 34.75 7.60 -19.69
N GLU A 2 33.99 6.85 -18.89
CA GLU A 2 32.80 6.12 -19.36
C GLU A 2 31.67 6.36 -18.36
N ASN A 3 30.89 7.39 -18.70
CA ASN A 3 29.45 7.54 -18.55
C ASN A 3 28.78 6.78 -17.39
N GLU A 4 28.74 7.40 -16.21
CA GLU A 4 27.68 7.15 -15.23
C GLU A 4 26.35 7.62 -15.83
N GLN A 5 25.60 6.70 -16.45
CA GLN A 5 24.18 6.93 -16.66
C GLN A 5 23.53 7.07 -15.29
N ALA A 6 23.26 8.32 -14.91
CA ALA A 6 22.40 8.67 -13.80
C ALA A 6 21.09 7.91 -13.96
N LYS A 7 20.93 6.88 -13.12
CA LYS A 7 19.67 6.17 -12.93
C LYS A 7 18.69 7.23 -12.44
N THR A 8 17.89 7.78 -13.34
CA THR A 8 16.85 8.74 -12.98
C THR A 8 15.88 8.01 -12.06
N VAL A 9 16.06 8.18 -10.76
CA VAL A 9 15.08 7.76 -9.78
C VAL A 9 13.90 8.70 -10.00
N VAL A 10 12.86 8.22 -10.68
CA VAL A 10 11.58 8.91 -10.73
C VAL A 10 11.04 8.85 -9.30
N VAL A 11 11.32 9.89 -8.52
CA VAL A 11 10.74 10.06 -7.18
C VAL A 11 9.40 10.75 -7.40
N SER A 12 8.34 9.96 -7.56
CA SER A 12 6.99 10.52 -7.46
C SER A 12 6.79 11.05 -6.03
N PRO A 13 6.20 12.25 -5.83
CA PRO A 13 5.73 12.63 -4.50
C PRO A 13 4.83 11.52 -3.95
N PHE A 14 5.01 11.18 -2.68
CA PHE A 14 4.15 10.21 -1.99
C PHE A 14 3.05 10.98 -1.28
N ASP A 15 1.82 10.81 -1.78
CA ASP A 15 0.62 11.15 -1.06
C ASP A 15 -0.37 9.99 -1.18
N LEU A 16 -0.64 9.34 -0.05
CA LEU A 16 -1.51 8.16 -0.05
C LEU A 16 -2.96 8.54 -0.34
N ILE A 17 -3.40 9.77 -0.03
CA ILE A 17 -4.77 10.18 -0.36
C ILE A 17 -4.94 10.32 -1.86
N ASP A 18 -3.96 10.92 -2.55
CA ASP A 18 -3.98 11.07 -4.00
C ASP A 18 -3.88 9.72 -4.71
N ASP A 19 -2.97 8.84 -4.28
CA ASP A 19 -2.82 7.48 -4.81
C ASP A 19 -4.15 6.69 -4.67
N VAL A 20 -4.88 6.88 -3.55
CA VAL A 20 -6.18 6.23 -3.32
C VAL A 20 -7.28 6.86 -4.16
N LYS A 21 -7.33 8.19 -4.27
CA LYS A 21 -8.31 8.91 -5.11
C LYS A 21 -8.15 8.52 -6.58
N GLU A 22 -6.92 8.43 -7.07
CA GLU A 22 -6.62 7.92 -8.41
C GLU A 22 -7.12 6.47 -8.57
N ALA A 23 -6.81 5.59 -7.61
CA ALA A 23 -7.21 4.18 -7.67
C ALA A 23 -8.73 3.95 -7.58
N LEU A 24 -9.47 4.90 -7.03
CA LEU A 24 -10.94 4.90 -6.93
C LEU A 24 -11.62 5.75 -8.02
N ALA A 25 -10.85 6.42 -8.88
CA ALA A 25 -11.34 7.40 -9.84
C ALA A 25 -12.17 8.55 -9.22
N ILE A 26 -11.80 8.97 -8.00
CA ILE A 26 -12.39 10.10 -7.29
C ILE A 26 -11.57 11.34 -7.61
N THR A 27 -12.22 12.40 -8.09
CA THR A 27 -11.56 13.64 -8.53
C THR A 27 -11.94 14.87 -7.71
N TRP A 28 -12.69 14.66 -6.62
CA TRP A 28 -13.26 15.69 -5.75
C TRP A 28 -12.91 15.42 -4.29
N ASP A 29 -13.13 16.41 -3.41
CA ASP A 29 -12.58 16.42 -2.04
C ASP A 29 -13.63 16.13 -0.96
N GLU A 30 -14.92 16.12 -1.33
CA GLU A 30 -16.04 15.89 -0.40
C GLU A 30 -15.98 14.52 0.28
N GLU A 31 -15.27 13.56 -0.34
CA GLU A 31 -15.09 12.22 0.20
C GLU A 31 -13.80 12.02 0.98
N ASP A 32 -12.92 13.04 1.08
CA ASP A 32 -11.61 12.91 1.72
C ASP A 32 -11.73 12.39 3.16
N SER A 33 -12.73 12.85 3.92
CA SER A 33 -13.00 12.35 5.28
C SER A 33 -13.32 10.85 5.33
N ASN A 34 -14.00 10.32 4.31
CA ASN A 34 -14.28 8.89 4.20
C ASN A 34 -13.04 8.12 3.75
N ILE A 35 -12.28 8.68 2.80
CA ILE A 35 -11.03 8.10 2.29
C ILE A 35 -10.00 7.97 3.40
N VAL A 36 -9.81 9.00 4.24
CA VAL A 36 -8.90 8.92 5.40
C VAL A 36 -9.29 7.77 6.33
N LYS A 37 -10.59 7.57 6.60
CA LYS A 37 -11.03 6.45 7.44
C LYS A 37 -10.75 5.08 6.82
N LEU A 38 -10.87 4.96 5.49
CA LEU A 38 -10.53 3.73 4.75
C LEU A 38 -9.02 3.46 4.79
N ILE A 39 -8.22 4.51 4.64
CA ILE A 39 -6.76 4.47 4.77
C ILE A 39 -6.38 3.99 6.17
N ASP A 40 -6.90 4.63 7.22
CA ASP A 40 -6.57 4.29 8.62
C ASP A 40 -6.85 2.81 8.92
N ARG A 41 -8.04 2.33 8.57
CA ARG A 41 -8.42 0.92 8.77
C ARG A 41 -7.55 -0.04 7.97
N SER A 42 -7.21 0.31 6.74
CA SER A 42 -6.41 -0.54 5.86
C SER A 42 -4.96 -0.60 6.27
N VAL A 43 -4.35 0.54 6.62
CA VAL A 43 -2.97 0.59 7.13
C VAL A 43 -2.86 -0.17 8.44
N TYR A 44 -3.79 0.05 9.38
CA TYR A 44 -3.82 -0.68 10.65
C TYR A 44 -3.86 -2.20 10.41
N TYR A 45 -4.83 -2.66 9.60
CA TYR A 45 -4.98 -4.08 9.30
C TYR A 45 -3.73 -4.66 8.64
N MET A 46 -3.14 -3.96 7.68
CA MET A 46 -1.96 -4.45 6.98
C MET A 46 -0.73 -4.53 7.90
N ASN A 47 -0.55 -3.57 8.80
CA ASN A 47 0.50 -3.63 9.81
C ASN A 47 0.29 -4.81 10.78
N ASP A 48 -0.94 -5.06 11.21
CA ASP A 48 -1.30 -6.18 12.10
C ASP A 48 -1.02 -7.54 11.43
N VAL A 49 -1.47 -7.73 10.20
CA VAL A 49 -1.26 -8.98 9.44
C VAL A 49 0.21 -9.23 9.13
N VAL A 50 0.97 -8.18 8.79
CA VAL A 50 2.41 -8.32 8.48
C VAL A 50 3.25 -8.44 9.75
N GLY A 51 2.76 -7.91 10.88
CA GLY A 51 3.44 -7.92 12.17
C GLY A 51 4.51 -6.85 12.34
N VAL A 52 4.59 -5.87 11.44
CA VAL A 52 5.50 -4.71 11.51
C VAL A 52 4.84 -3.47 10.92
N GLU A 53 5.34 -2.29 11.28
CA GLU A 53 4.94 -1.05 10.62
C GLU A 53 5.51 -0.96 9.20
N LEU A 54 4.62 -0.79 8.22
CA LEU A 54 4.96 -0.73 6.81
C LEU A 54 5.35 0.70 6.40
N ASP A 55 6.57 0.87 5.88
CA ASP A 55 6.96 2.11 5.21
C ASP A 55 6.35 2.15 3.80
N LEU A 56 5.15 2.70 3.67
CA LEU A 56 4.43 2.81 2.38
C LEU A 56 5.08 3.80 1.41
N LYS A 57 5.93 4.70 1.89
CA LYS A 57 6.68 5.62 1.03
C LYS A 57 7.73 4.87 0.22
N VAL A 58 8.40 3.90 0.83
CA VAL A 58 9.50 3.13 0.21
C VAL A 58 9.04 1.77 -0.33
N ASN A 59 8.18 1.06 0.41
CA ASN A 59 7.72 -0.27 0.05
C ASN A 59 6.49 -0.22 -0.86
N LEU A 60 6.73 -0.14 -2.17
CA LEU A 60 5.66 -0.05 -3.17
C LEU A 60 4.74 -1.28 -3.18
N SER A 61 5.24 -2.48 -2.87
CA SER A 61 4.40 -3.68 -2.78
C SER A 61 3.44 -3.61 -1.58
N ALA A 62 3.90 -3.08 -0.45
CA ALA A 62 3.02 -2.83 0.70
C ALA A 62 1.98 -1.74 0.38
N ARG A 63 2.41 -0.66 -0.28
CA ARG A 63 1.50 0.41 -0.71
C ARG A 63 0.40 -0.11 -1.63
N GLU A 64 0.77 -0.90 -2.63
CA GLU A 64 -0.18 -1.51 -3.57
C GLU A 64 -1.22 -2.39 -2.85
N LEU A 65 -0.80 -3.16 -1.85
CA LEU A 65 -1.72 -4.01 -1.07
C LEU A 65 -2.66 -3.19 -0.19
N VAL A 66 -2.17 -2.12 0.45
CA VAL A 66 -3.01 -1.19 1.20
C VAL A 66 -4.07 -0.55 0.29
N ILE A 67 -3.66 -0.04 -0.88
CA ILE A 67 -4.58 0.57 -1.84
C ILE A 67 -5.60 -0.45 -2.34
N ASN A 68 -5.20 -1.68 -2.65
CA ASN A 68 -6.14 -2.72 -3.08
C ASN A 68 -7.13 -3.11 -1.98
N ARG A 69 -6.70 -3.17 -0.71
CA ARG A 69 -7.62 -3.39 0.41
C ARG A 69 -8.66 -2.28 0.50
N ILE A 70 -8.24 -1.02 0.34
CA ILE A 70 -9.14 0.15 0.31
C ILE A 70 -10.14 0.03 -0.84
N ARG A 71 -9.69 -0.37 -2.04
CA ARG A 71 -10.58 -0.58 -3.20
C ARG A 71 -11.62 -1.66 -2.92
N TYR A 72 -11.24 -2.74 -2.27
CA TYR A 72 -12.18 -3.82 -1.91
C TYR A 72 -13.19 -3.34 -0.86
N GLU A 73 -12.73 -2.63 0.17
CA GLU A 73 -13.61 -2.07 1.20
C GLU A 73 -14.60 -1.05 0.63
N TYR A 74 -14.12 -0.11 -0.19
CA TYR A 74 -14.94 0.90 -0.86
C TYR A 74 -16.02 0.26 -1.76
N ASN A 75 -15.69 -0.84 -2.44
CA ASN A 75 -16.60 -1.56 -3.33
C ASN A 75 -17.43 -2.65 -2.63
N ASN A 76 -17.50 -2.64 -1.29
CA ASN A 76 -18.24 -3.62 -0.48
C ASN A 76 -17.86 -5.09 -0.75
N ALA A 77 -16.57 -5.34 -1.02
CA ALA A 77 -16.02 -6.65 -1.34
C ALA A 77 -14.86 -7.04 -0.40
N LEU A 78 -14.77 -6.41 0.79
CA LEU A 78 -13.64 -6.60 1.71
C LEU A 78 -13.40 -8.07 2.09
N ASP A 79 -14.47 -8.86 2.17
CA ASP A 79 -14.44 -10.30 2.44
C ASP A 79 -13.64 -11.12 1.41
N GLN A 80 -13.43 -10.58 0.21
CA GLN A 80 -12.68 -11.24 -0.87
C GLN A 80 -11.20 -10.85 -0.91
N PHE A 81 -10.78 -9.84 -0.13
CA PHE A 81 -9.44 -9.26 -0.25
C PHE A 81 -8.33 -10.28 0.08
N GLU A 82 -8.42 -10.94 1.23
CA GLU A 82 -7.39 -11.90 1.66
C GLU A 82 -7.25 -13.07 0.69
N THR A 83 -8.38 -13.58 0.18
CA THR A 83 -8.38 -14.68 -0.79
C THR A 83 -7.73 -14.25 -2.12
N ASN A 84 -8.09 -13.08 -2.64
CA ASN A 84 -7.60 -12.62 -3.93
C ASN A 84 -6.12 -12.18 -3.89
N PHE A 85 -5.62 -11.77 -2.72
CA PHE A 85 -4.24 -11.31 -2.52
C PHE A 85 -3.41 -12.25 -1.64
N GLU A 86 -3.84 -13.49 -1.43
CA GLU A 86 -3.18 -14.47 -0.55
C GLU A 86 -1.67 -14.60 -0.84
N GLN A 87 -1.32 -14.76 -2.12
CA GLN A 87 0.06 -14.93 -2.55
C GLN A 87 0.92 -13.67 -2.33
N PRO A 88 0.50 -12.46 -2.78
CA PRO A 88 1.16 -11.21 -2.41
C PRO A 88 1.30 -10.99 -0.90
N LEU A 89 0.26 -11.25 -0.12
CA LEU A 89 0.25 -11.09 1.34
C LEU A 89 1.30 -12.02 1.98
N SER A 90 1.27 -13.30 1.61
CA SER A 90 2.24 -14.30 2.10
C SER A 90 3.68 -13.90 1.80
N ARG A 91 3.93 -13.35 0.61
CA ARG A 91 5.25 -12.87 0.21
C ARG A 91 5.69 -11.65 1.03
N LEU A 92 4.79 -10.69 1.25
CA LEU A 92 5.07 -9.50 2.05
C LEU A 92 5.42 -9.88 3.50
N ILE A 93 4.62 -10.76 4.12
CA ILE A 93 4.85 -11.29 5.47
C ILE A 93 6.22 -11.96 5.55
N LEU A 94 6.55 -12.85 4.61
CA LEU A 94 7.84 -13.54 4.59
C LEU A 94 9.01 -12.56 4.43
N HIS A 95 8.92 -11.58 3.53
CA HIS A 95 9.96 -10.58 3.33
C HIS A 95 10.16 -9.72 4.58
N ALA A 96 9.08 -9.30 5.24
CA ALA A 96 9.13 -8.55 6.49
C ALA A 96 9.82 -9.39 7.59
N ALA A 97 9.39 -10.63 7.81
CA ALA A 97 9.98 -11.53 8.80
C ALA A 97 11.48 -11.78 8.56
N LEU A 98 11.90 -11.96 7.30
CA LEU A 98 13.31 -12.13 6.93
C LEU A 98 14.14 -10.87 7.15
N LYS A 99 13.54 -9.68 7.03
CA LYS A 99 14.20 -8.40 7.31
C LYS A 99 14.42 -8.23 8.81
N GLU A 100 13.39 -8.47 9.62
CA GLU A 100 13.47 -8.37 11.09
C GLU A 100 14.46 -9.38 11.69
N ARG A 101 14.57 -10.59 11.14
CA ARG A 101 15.56 -11.58 11.62
C ARG A 101 17.02 -11.19 11.36
N LYS A 102 17.28 -10.35 10.36
CA LYS A 102 18.65 -9.91 10.00
C LYS A 102 19.14 -8.76 10.88
N VAL A 103 18.27 -8.25 11.75
CA VAL A 103 18.59 -7.29 12.82
C VAL A 103 19.02 -8.07 14.06
#